data_AF-A0A3C1STY2-F1
#
_entry.id   AF-A0A3C1STY2-F1
#
_cell.length_a   1.000
_cell.length_b   1.000
_cell.length_c   1.000
_cell.angle_alpha   90.00
_cell.angle_beta   90.00
_cell.angle_gamma   90.00
#
_symmetry.space_group_name_H-M   'P 1'
#
loop_
_entity.id
_entity.type
_entity.pdbx_description
1 polymer ?
#
loop_
_entity_poly.entity_id
_entity_poly.type
_entity_poly.pdbx_seq_one_letter_code
_entity_poly.pdbx_strand_id
1 'polypeptide(L)' 'MDFKDYYQTLGVARDATAEDIKKAFRKLARKYHPDVSKEADAEARMK' A
#
# COMPACT_ATOMS: atom_id res chain seq x y z
N MET A 1 9.86 -20.17 -3.60
CA MET A 1 8.61 -19.47 -3.98
C MET A 1 8.46 -18.33 -2.99
N ASP A 2 8.97 -17.16 -3.35
CA ASP A 2 8.85 -15.95 -2.53
C ASP A 2 7.38 -15.55 -2.51
N PHE A 3 6.66 -16.06 -1.51
CA PHE A 3 5.31 -15.62 -1.22
C PHE A 3 5.42 -14.18 -0.75
N LYS A 4 5.31 -13.23 -1.70
CA LYS A 4 5.10 -11.83 -1.36
C LYS A 4 3.77 -11.78 -0.62
N ASP A 5 3.85 -11.56 0.69
CA ASP A 5 2.69 -11.47 1.55
C ASP A 5 2.02 -10.10 1.28
N TYR A 6 1.22 -10.04 0.20
CA TYR A 6 0.58 -8.82 -0.26
C TYR A 6 -0.32 -8.20 0.82
N TYR A 7 -0.90 -9.03 1.67
CA TYR A 7 -1.66 -8.61 2.83
C TYR A 7 -0.77 -7.85 3.83
N GLN A 8 0.42 -8.36 4.09
CA GLN A 8 1.39 -7.75 4.98
C GLN A 8 1.96 -6.44 4.39
N THR A 9 2.22 -6.41 3.07
CA THR A 9 2.62 -5.19 2.34
C THR A 9 1.54 -4.12 2.38
N LEU A 10 0.27 -4.51 2.23
CA LEU A 10 -0.88 -3.61 2.34
C LEU A 10 -1.24 -3.28 3.81
N GLY A 11 -0.63 -3.97 4.79
CA GLY A 11 -0.91 -3.80 6.20
C GLY A 11 -2.30 -4.27 6.62
N VAL A 12 -2.87 -5.24 5.91
CA VAL A 12 -4.20 -5.80 6.16
C VAL A 12 -4.09 -7.25 6.63
N ALA A 13 -5.09 -7.71 7.38
CA ALA A 13 -5.18 -9.12 7.77
C ALA A 13 -5.38 -10.02 6.53
N ARG A 14 -4.96 -11.28 6.60
CA ARG A 14 -5.25 -12.28 5.53
C ARG A 14 -6.74 -12.53 5.32
N ASP A 15 -7.54 -12.30 6.37
CA ASP A 15 -9.01 -12.39 6.34
C ASP A 15 -9.66 -11.05 5.94
N ALA A 16 -8.87 -10.04 5.54
CA ALA A 16 -9.40 -8.73 5.19
C ALA A 16 -10.31 -8.82 3.96
N THR A 17 -11.46 -8.16 4.06
CA THR A 17 -12.42 -8.08 2.97
C THR A 17 -11.87 -7.23 1.82
N ALA A 18 -12.44 -7.41 0.62
CA ALA A 18 -12.08 -6.60 -0.55
C ALA A 18 -12.23 -5.08 -0.29
N GLU A 19 -13.16 -4.68 0.58
CA GLU A 19 -13.35 -3.29 0.99
C GLU A 19 -12.20 -2.77 1.87
N ASP A 20 -11.74 -3.58 2.83
CA ASP A 20 -10.57 -3.27 3.66
C ASP A 20 -9.30 -3.15 2.83
N ILE A 21 -9.09 -4.09 1.90
CA ILE A 21 -7.98 -4.04 0.94
C ILE A 21 -8.01 -2.74 0.13
N LYS A 22 -9.18 -2.37 -0.42
CA LYS A 22 -9.37 -1.10 -1.15
C LYS A 22 -9.12 0.14 -0.29
N LYS A 23 -9.54 0.13 0.98
CA LYS A 23 -9.31 1.24 1.91
C LYS A 23 -7.82 1.37 2.24
N ALA A 24 -7.15 0.27 2.58
CA ALA A 24 -5.73 0.22 2.87
C ALA A 24 -4.88 0.67 1.68
N PHE A 25 -5.19 0.16 0.48
CA PHE A 25 -4.54 0.59 -0.76
C PHE A 25 -4.70 2.09 -1.00
N ARG A 26 -5.91 2.65 -0.87
CA ARG A 26 -6.13 4.11 -1.04
C ARG A 26 -5.39 4.93 0.01
N LYS A 27 -5.27 4.44 1.24
CA LYS A 27 -4.54 5.11 2.33
C LYS A 27 -3.04 5.11 2.06
N LEU A 28 -2.48 3.97 1.64
CA LEU A 28 -1.09 3.84 1.21
C LEU A 28 -0.80 4.71 -0.03
N ALA A 29 -1.68 4.65 -1.03
CA ALA A 29 -1.54 5.42 -2.25
C ALA A 29 -1.54 6.92 -1.96
N ARG A 30 -2.41 7.45 -1.09
CA ARG A 30 -2.37 8.86 -0.67
C ARG A 30 -1.13 9.23 0.13
N LYS A 31 -0.60 8.29 0.94
CA LYS A 31 0.61 8.49 1.73
C LYS A 31 1.87 8.56 0.87
N TYR A 32 1.92 7.77 -0.20
CA TYR A 32 3.05 7.72 -1.13
C TYR A 32 2.76 8.43 -2.46
N HIS A 33 1.63 9.13 -2.57
CA HIS A 33 1.25 9.79 -3.82
C HIS A 33 2.25 10.91 -4.11
N PRO A 34 2.85 10.97 -5.31
CA PRO A 34 3.85 11.98 -5.65
C PRO A 34 3.29 13.41 -5.61
N ASP A 35 1.98 13.55 -5.82
CA ASP A 35 1.27 14.84 -5.76
C ASP A 35 1.05 15.36 -4.32
N VAL A 36 1.11 14.48 -3.31
CA VAL A 36 0.80 14.82 -1.91
C VAL A 36 2.04 14.71 -1.01
N SER A 37 2.97 13.81 -1.32
CA SER A 37 4.22 13.62 -0.58
C SER A 37 5.38 14.35 -1.26
N LYS A 38 5.95 15.34 -0.57
CA LYS A 38 7.13 16.13 -0.98
C LYS A 38 8.47 15.38 -0.82
N GLU A 39 8.44 14.07 -0.54
CA GLU A 39 9.65 13.28 -0.33
C GLU A 39 10.11 12.66 -1.67
N ALA A 40 11.37 12.90 -2.04
CA ALA A 40 11.98 12.43 -3.29
C ALA A 40 12.01 10.89 -3.45
N ASP A 41 11.77 10.15 -2.35
CA ASP A 41 11.80 8.69 -2.30
C ASP A 41 10.40 8.04 -2.38
N ALA A 42 9.34 8.86 -2.49
CA ALA A 42 7.96 8.36 -2.56
C ALA A 42 7.71 7.46 -3.78
N GLU A 43 8.40 7.74 -4.89
CA GLU A 43 8.32 6.97 -6.14
C GLU A 43 8.90 5.55 -5.99
N ALA A 44 9.94 5.38 -5.16
CA ALA A 44 10.60 4.08 -4.96
C ALA A 44 9.75 3.11 -4.12
N ARG A 45 8.90 3.62 -3.21
CA ARG A 45 8.00 2.79 -2.38
C ARG A 45 6.67 2.45 -3.04
N MET A 46 6.32 3.12 -4.14
CA MET A 46 5.07 2.89 -4.86
C MET A 46 5.23 1.93 -6.06
N LYS A 47 6.45 1.43 -6.31
CA LYS A 47 6.80 0.54 -7.43
C LYS A 47 6.64 -0.94 -7.12
#